data_AF-A0A4Q2EG43-F1
#
_entry.id   AF-A0A4Q2EG43-F1
#
_cell.length_a   1.000
_cell.length_b   1.000
_cell.length_c   1.000
_cell.angle_alpha   90.00
_cell.angle_beta   90.00
_cell.angle_gamma   90.00
#
_symmetry.space_group_name_H-M   'P 1'
#
loop_
_entity.id
_entity.type
_entity.pdbx_description
1 polymer ?
#
loop_
_entity_poly.entity_id
_entity_poly.type
_entity_poly.pdbx_seq_one_letter_code
_entity_poly.pdbx_strand_id
1 'polypeptide(L)'
;MASRTARATAGQNGTMSSTLLTDEVGAAIAGFFFAGDGPRHMTLTRCFTSCGLSDVDPYNPAEGVPNKEQRVLTVCRAARGRPGDVGDTLLDQLLTALRVHGTFTDTSPQVIERVQTLRRALMAQSATLDDEGRLLRSNPIDLGTGGRPALDEQLSRLRHNVEDSSVLLGGAKELLESICKLVLEEQSMLPDRRADFDELLALALDRLQLQPHLVDVTIPGGKQVRAIYQSAKTTASTINELRNLQGTGHGRTLPPGISRETGRYVIREATHVAELLLSTHDRQMGRST
;
A
#
# COMPACT_ATOMS: atom_id res chain seq x y z
N MET A 1 52.29 -15.83 -20.04
CA MET A 1 51.77 -14.45 -20.11
C MET A 1 50.26 -14.52 -20.17
N ALA A 2 49.60 -14.03 -19.13
CA ALA A 2 48.16 -14.11 -18.91
C ALA A 2 47.42 -12.87 -19.43
N SER A 3 46.11 -13.04 -19.70
CA SER A 3 44.98 -12.09 -19.91
C SER A 3 44.30 -12.37 -21.25
N ARG A 4 43.16 -13.07 -21.36
CA ARG A 4 41.82 -12.78 -20.80
C ARG A 4 41.48 -11.29 -20.89
N THR A 5 40.51 -10.91 -21.73
CA THR A 5 39.19 -10.39 -21.30
C THR A 5 38.35 -10.03 -22.53
N ALA A 6 37.34 -10.86 -22.81
CA ALA A 6 36.19 -10.48 -23.60
C ALA A 6 35.34 -9.53 -22.76
N ARG A 7 35.04 -8.34 -23.28
CA ARG A 7 34.21 -7.35 -22.59
C ARG A 7 32.75 -7.56 -22.99
N ALA A 8 32.03 -8.30 -22.15
CA ALA A 8 30.57 -8.26 -22.10
C ALA A 8 30.13 -6.85 -21.69
N THR A 9 29.19 -6.26 -22.42
CA THR A 9 28.41 -5.10 -21.96
C THR A 9 27.00 -5.59 -21.70
N ALA A 10 26.78 -5.99 -20.45
CA ALA A 10 25.47 -6.18 -19.86
C ALA A 10 25.18 -5.01 -18.92
N GLY A 11 23.94 -4.54 -18.91
CA GLY A 11 23.32 -3.91 -17.74
C GLY A 11 23.15 -2.40 -17.81
N GLN A 12 22.00 -1.95 -18.30
CA GLN A 12 21.26 -0.82 -17.72
C GLN A 12 19.76 -1.08 -17.86
N ASN A 13 19.19 -1.88 -16.94
CA ASN A 13 17.80 -1.72 -16.54
C ASN A 13 17.84 -0.98 -15.22
N GLY A 14 17.77 0.36 -15.29
CA GLY A 14 17.56 1.20 -14.12
C GLY A 14 16.18 0.94 -13.56
N THR A 15 16.12 0.39 -12.36
CA THR A 15 14.92 0.29 -11.53
C THR A 15 14.42 1.71 -11.27
N MET A 16 13.43 2.16 -12.05
CA MET A 16 12.73 3.43 -11.81
C MET A 16 11.85 3.23 -10.56
N SER A 17 12.43 3.50 -9.39
CA SER A 17 11.66 3.69 -8.15
C SER A 17 10.70 4.85 -8.38
N SER A 18 9.42 4.57 -8.64
CA SER A 18 8.42 5.63 -8.87
C SER A 18 8.11 6.33 -7.53
N THR A 19 8.80 7.43 -7.27
CA THR A 19 8.52 8.33 -6.14
C THR A 19 7.12 8.93 -6.27
N LEU A 20 6.35 8.97 -5.17
CA LEU A 20 4.99 9.54 -5.14
C LEU A 20 4.99 11.07 -5.26
N LEU A 21 6.10 11.70 -4.86
CA LEU A 21 6.29 13.13 -4.93
C LEU A 21 6.54 13.58 -6.38
N THR A 22 5.47 13.84 -7.13
CA THR A 22 5.53 14.48 -8.45
C THR A 22 5.49 16.01 -8.35
N ASP A 23 5.65 16.71 -9.49
CA ASP A 23 5.42 18.17 -9.55
C ASP A 23 4.01 18.55 -9.10
N GLU A 24 3.02 17.76 -9.50
CA GLU A 24 1.61 17.98 -9.16
C GLU A 24 1.36 17.77 -7.66
N VAL A 25 1.90 16.70 -7.08
CA VAL A 25 1.80 16.42 -5.62
C VAL A 25 2.54 17.49 -4.82
N GLY A 26 3.72 17.90 -5.28
CA GLY A 26 4.50 18.99 -4.67
C GLY A 26 3.76 20.33 -4.69
N ALA A 27 3.09 20.66 -5.80
CA ALA A 27 2.28 21.88 -5.89
C ALA A 27 1.03 21.80 -5.02
N ALA A 28 0.33 20.67 -5.02
CA ALA A 28 -0.87 20.46 -4.21
C ALA A 28 -0.57 20.56 -2.71
N ILE A 29 0.56 19.99 -2.24
CA ILE A 29 0.94 20.08 -0.83
C ILE A 29 1.44 21.48 -0.44
N ALA A 30 2.12 22.20 -1.35
CA ALA A 30 2.58 23.56 -1.10
C ALA A 30 1.42 24.54 -0.90
N GLY A 31 0.27 24.30 -1.55
CA GLY A 31 -0.93 25.13 -1.42
C GLY A 31 -1.49 25.22 0.01
N PHE A 32 -1.15 24.29 0.91
CA PHE A 32 -1.52 24.37 2.34
C PHE A 32 -0.67 25.36 3.15
N PHE A 33 0.38 25.92 2.54
CA PHE A 33 1.33 26.82 3.19
C PHE A 33 1.25 28.25 2.66
N PHE A 34 0.26 28.54 1.81
CA PHE A 34 0.02 29.85 1.21
C PHE A 34 -0.71 30.81 2.16
N ALA A 35 -0.52 32.12 1.97
CA ALA A 35 -1.24 33.21 2.67
C ALA A 35 -1.27 33.15 4.21
N GLY A 36 -0.28 32.50 4.84
CA GLY A 36 -0.18 32.39 6.30
C GLY A 36 -0.74 31.09 6.87
N ASP A 37 -1.48 30.31 6.07
CA ASP A 37 -2.04 29.02 6.45
C ASP A 37 -0.95 27.96 6.68
N GLY A 38 -1.29 26.93 7.45
CA GLY A 38 -0.45 25.76 7.64
C GLY A 38 0.61 25.89 8.75
N PRO A 39 1.39 24.82 8.96
CA PRO A 39 2.43 24.74 9.98
C PRO A 39 3.42 25.92 9.99
N ARG A 40 4.05 26.16 11.15
CA ARG A 40 5.03 27.24 11.33
C ARG A 40 6.33 26.97 10.53
N HIS A 41 7.06 28.02 10.18
CA HIS A 41 8.39 27.92 9.53
C HIS A 41 9.35 26.98 10.28
N MET A 42 9.32 26.99 11.61
CA MET A 42 10.13 26.10 12.44
C MET A 42 9.76 24.62 12.27
N THR A 43 8.47 24.32 12.06
CA THR A 43 8.00 22.95 11.79
C THR A 43 8.55 22.46 10.44
N LEU A 44 8.50 23.30 9.42
CA LEU A 44 9.07 22.98 8.10
C LEU A 44 10.59 22.73 8.18
N THR A 45 11.33 23.60 8.86
CA THR A 45 12.79 23.42 9.06
C THR A 45 13.09 22.08 9.75
N ARG A 46 12.29 21.67 10.74
CA ARG A 46 12.42 20.36 11.40
C ARG A 46 12.13 19.20 10.43
N CYS A 47 11.06 19.28 9.65
CA CYS A 47 10.72 18.25 8.66
C CYS A 47 11.80 18.10 7.58
N PHE A 48 12.35 19.20 7.08
CA PHE A 48 13.41 19.14 6.08
C PHE A 48 14.71 18.57 6.65
N THR A 49 15.03 18.93 7.89
CA THR A 49 16.22 18.43 8.58
C THR A 49 16.13 16.94 8.88
N SER A 50 14.97 16.43 9.32
CA SER A 50 14.78 14.99 9.55
C SER A 50 14.88 14.15 8.27
N CYS A 51 14.64 14.75 7.11
CA CYS A 51 14.80 14.11 5.80
C CYS A 51 16.19 14.31 5.17
N GLY A 52 17.12 14.98 5.86
CA GLY A 52 18.45 15.30 5.31
C GLY A 52 18.44 16.32 4.17
N LEU A 53 17.42 17.18 4.12
CA LEU A 53 17.20 18.20 3.08
C LEU A 53 17.46 19.63 3.59
N SER A 54 18.19 19.79 4.70
CA SER A 54 18.54 21.12 5.25
C SER A 54 19.38 21.96 4.29
N ASP A 55 20.19 21.32 3.45
CA ASP A 55 21.08 21.98 2.49
C ASP A 55 20.34 22.62 1.31
N VAL A 56 19.07 22.22 1.08
CA VAL A 56 18.22 22.73 -0.01
C VAL A 56 17.04 23.57 0.49
N ASP A 57 16.89 23.78 1.80
CA ASP A 57 15.90 24.72 2.37
C ASP A 57 16.37 26.16 2.14
N PRO A 58 15.69 26.95 1.28
CA PRO A 58 16.15 28.30 0.93
C PRO A 58 15.88 29.34 2.02
N TYR A 59 15.41 28.93 3.20
CA TYR A 59 14.92 29.83 4.24
C TYR A 59 16.03 30.54 4.99
N ASN A 60 15.95 31.88 4.97
CA ASN A 60 16.79 32.74 5.80
C ASN A 60 16.01 33.18 7.06
N PRO A 61 16.38 32.72 8.26
CA PRO A 61 15.70 33.11 9.50
C PRO A 61 15.81 34.60 9.84
N ALA A 62 16.86 35.28 9.37
CA ALA A 62 17.08 36.70 9.64
C ALA A 62 16.18 37.61 8.80
N GLU A 63 15.85 37.19 7.59
CA GLU A 63 15.03 37.96 6.64
C GLU A 63 13.59 37.44 6.56
N GLY A 64 13.31 36.23 7.08
CA GLY A 64 11.97 35.62 7.07
C GLY A 64 11.49 35.22 5.68
N VAL A 65 12.39 35.09 4.71
CA VAL A 65 12.10 34.78 3.30
C VAL A 65 12.87 33.53 2.84
N PRO A 66 12.39 32.81 1.80
CA PRO A 66 11.10 32.97 1.12
C PRO A 66 9.91 32.45 1.96
N ASN A 67 8.69 32.67 1.46
CA ASN A 67 7.47 32.26 2.16
C ASN A 67 7.37 30.73 2.31
N LYS A 68 6.46 30.24 3.17
CA LYS A 68 6.34 28.80 3.47
C LYS A 68 6.07 27.94 2.23
N GLU A 69 5.20 28.40 1.33
CA GLU A 69 4.89 27.71 0.08
C GLU A 69 6.12 27.55 -0.82
N GLN A 70 6.86 28.63 -1.07
CA GLN A 70 8.07 28.63 -1.89
C GLN A 70 9.16 27.72 -1.32
N ARG A 71 9.28 27.65 0.01
CA ARG A 71 10.17 26.69 0.67
C ARG A 71 9.77 25.25 0.36
N VAL A 72 8.49 24.91 0.54
CA VAL A 72 7.97 23.55 0.28
C VAL A 72 8.17 23.17 -1.19
N LEU A 73 7.84 24.05 -2.14
CA LEU A 73 8.05 23.81 -3.57
C LEU A 73 9.53 23.55 -3.90
N THR A 74 10.43 24.36 -3.35
CA THR A 74 11.88 24.25 -3.61
C THR A 74 12.43 22.93 -3.08
N VAL A 75 12.08 22.58 -1.83
CA VAL A 75 12.54 21.35 -1.19
C VAL A 75 11.92 20.11 -1.84
N CYS A 76 10.62 20.14 -2.19
CA CYS A 76 9.98 19.04 -2.91
C CYS A 76 10.62 18.79 -4.28
N ARG A 77 10.95 19.85 -5.02
CA ARG A 77 11.67 19.72 -6.30
C ARG A 77 13.05 19.12 -6.11
N ALA A 78 13.79 19.56 -5.10
CA ALA A 78 15.13 19.04 -4.80
C ALA A 78 15.09 17.57 -4.33
N ALA A 79 14.10 17.18 -3.52
CA ALA A 79 13.93 15.83 -3.01
C ALA A 79 13.69 14.80 -4.13
N ARG A 80 13.04 15.18 -5.22
CA ARG A 80 12.83 14.32 -6.41
C ARG A 80 14.11 13.99 -7.16
N GLY A 81 15.11 14.87 -7.10
CA GLY A 81 16.40 14.63 -7.71
C GLY A 81 17.32 13.76 -6.86
N ARG A 82 16.91 13.39 -5.64
CA ARG A 82 17.72 12.58 -4.71
C ARG A 82 17.45 11.09 -4.92
N PRO A 83 18.50 10.25 -4.89
CA PRO A 83 18.31 8.81 -4.94
C PRO A 83 17.66 8.28 -3.65
N GLY A 84 16.84 7.24 -3.79
CA GLY A 84 16.19 6.56 -2.65
C GLY A 84 14.76 7.03 -2.38
N ASP A 85 14.31 6.82 -1.15
CA ASP A 85 12.94 7.09 -0.68
C ASP A 85 12.76 8.50 -0.10
N VAL A 86 13.77 9.37 -0.22
CA VAL A 86 13.80 10.72 0.37
C VAL A 86 12.56 11.56 0.03
N GLY A 87 12.09 11.51 -1.22
CA GLY A 87 10.88 12.23 -1.64
C GLY A 87 9.61 11.72 -0.96
N ASP A 88 9.52 10.42 -0.75
CA ASP A 88 8.38 9.79 -0.09
C ASP A 88 8.41 10.00 1.43
N THR A 89 9.60 9.95 2.04
CA THR A 89 9.80 10.31 3.45
C THR A 89 9.44 11.78 3.69
N LEU A 90 9.86 12.68 2.80
CA LEU A 90 9.51 14.10 2.88
C LEU A 90 7.99 14.29 2.81
N LEU A 91 7.34 13.61 1.87
CA LEU A 91 5.89 13.68 1.70
C LEU A 91 5.16 13.22 2.98
N ASP A 92 5.58 12.11 3.59
CA ASP A 92 5.01 11.63 4.85
C ASP A 92 5.25 12.61 6.02
N GLN A 93 6.42 13.23 6.10
CA GLN A 93 6.73 14.26 7.11
C GLN A 93 5.87 15.51 6.94
N LEU A 94 5.63 15.96 5.70
CA LEU A 94 4.77 17.11 5.42
C LEU A 94 3.32 16.81 5.75
N LEU A 95 2.81 15.63 5.37
CA LEU A 95 1.47 15.19 5.76
C LEU A 95 1.33 15.09 7.28
N THR A 96 2.36 14.59 7.97
CA THR A 96 2.42 14.59 9.44
C THR A 96 2.30 15.99 10.02
N ALA A 97 3.03 16.97 9.47
CA ALA A 97 2.93 18.36 9.91
C ALA A 97 1.51 18.93 9.69
N LEU A 98 0.88 18.63 8.56
CA LEU A 98 -0.49 19.07 8.25
C LEU A 98 -1.53 18.42 9.17
N ARG A 99 -1.33 17.14 9.55
CA ARG A 99 -2.17 16.43 10.54
C ARG A 99 -2.08 17.06 11.92
N VAL A 100 -0.87 17.33 12.40
CA VAL A 100 -0.65 17.99 13.69
C VAL A 100 -1.25 19.40 13.71
N HIS A 101 -1.27 20.07 12.55
CA HIS A 101 -1.91 21.38 12.40
C HIS A 101 -3.45 21.32 12.37
N GLY A 102 -4.06 20.14 12.20
CA GLY A 102 -5.52 19.98 12.13
C GLY A 102 -6.12 20.22 10.75
N THR A 103 -5.28 20.26 9.70
CA THR A 103 -5.71 20.59 8.31
C THR A 103 -6.77 19.63 7.78
N PHE A 104 -6.68 18.34 8.11
CA PHE A 104 -7.60 17.31 7.63
C PHE A 104 -8.93 17.25 8.40
N THR A 105 -8.99 17.90 9.56
CA THR A 105 -10.23 18.06 10.36
C THR A 105 -10.92 19.39 10.11
N ASP A 106 -10.33 20.26 9.28
CA ASP A 106 -10.88 21.57 8.96
C ASP A 106 -12.09 21.43 8.02
N THR A 107 -13.17 22.16 8.33
CA THR A 107 -14.43 22.15 7.58
C THR A 107 -14.56 23.35 6.63
N SER A 108 -13.53 24.20 6.56
CA SER A 108 -13.48 25.36 5.68
C SER A 108 -13.51 24.91 4.21
N PRO A 109 -14.40 25.47 3.37
CA PRO A 109 -14.53 25.07 1.96
C PRO A 109 -13.20 25.11 1.18
N GLN A 110 -12.37 26.11 1.47
CA GLN A 110 -11.05 26.28 0.85
C GLN A 110 -10.08 25.14 1.21
N VAL A 111 -10.09 24.68 2.46
CA VAL A 111 -9.20 23.59 2.91
C VAL A 111 -9.69 22.26 2.36
N ILE A 112 -11.01 22.04 2.34
CA ILE A 112 -11.61 20.85 1.71
C ILE A 112 -11.22 20.74 0.23
N GLU A 113 -11.30 21.84 -0.52
CA GLU A 113 -10.89 21.87 -1.94
C GLU A 113 -9.40 21.56 -2.13
N ARG A 114 -8.53 22.10 -1.26
CA ARG A 114 -7.09 21.80 -1.25
C ARG A 114 -6.84 20.32 -0.96
N VAL A 115 -7.52 19.73 0.02
CA VAL A 115 -7.42 18.28 0.33
C VAL A 115 -7.91 17.42 -0.82
N GLN A 116 -9.02 17.78 -1.48
CA GLN A 116 -9.51 17.08 -2.67
C GLN A 116 -8.53 17.18 -3.85
N THR A 117 -7.86 18.31 -4.00
CA THR A 117 -6.82 18.50 -5.04
C THR A 117 -5.59 17.63 -4.76
N LEU A 118 -5.13 17.59 -3.50
CA LEU A 118 -4.04 16.70 -3.10
C LEU A 118 -4.41 15.21 -3.29
N ARG A 119 -5.65 14.82 -2.95
CA ARG A 119 -6.16 13.47 -3.20
C ARG A 119 -6.12 13.10 -4.68
N ARG A 120 -6.60 13.98 -5.57
CA ARG A 120 -6.56 13.73 -7.02
C ARG A 120 -5.12 13.56 -7.53
N ALA A 121 -4.20 14.41 -7.10
CA ALA A 121 -2.78 14.32 -7.47
C ALA A 121 -2.14 13.01 -6.99
N LEU A 122 -2.46 12.54 -5.78
CA LEU A 122 -1.97 11.27 -5.24
C LEU A 122 -2.63 10.06 -5.94
N MET A 123 -3.92 10.14 -6.25
CA MET A 123 -4.63 9.07 -6.96
C MET A 123 -4.05 8.82 -8.35
N ALA A 124 -3.57 9.87 -9.03
CA ALA A 124 -2.85 9.73 -10.30
C ALA A 124 -1.54 8.91 -10.18
N GLN A 125 -0.99 8.79 -8.97
CA GLN A 125 0.21 8.00 -8.64
C GLN A 125 -0.13 6.68 -7.92
N SER A 126 -1.38 6.22 -8.02
CA SER A 126 -1.87 5.03 -7.30
C SER A 126 -1.64 5.11 -5.79
N ALA A 127 -1.70 6.32 -5.24
CA ALA A 127 -1.72 6.56 -3.81
C ALA A 127 -3.04 7.19 -3.41
N THR A 128 -3.56 6.77 -2.27
CA THR A 128 -4.79 7.29 -1.69
C THR A 128 -4.47 7.98 -0.38
N LEU A 129 -5.15 9.10 -0.11
CA LEU A 129 -5.02 9.85 1.13
C LEU A 129 -6.34 9.75 1.89
N ASP A 130 -6.31 9.15 3.09
CA ASP A 130 -7.51 9.01 3.92
C ASP A 130 -7.98 10.34 4.51
N ASP A 131 -9.09 10.32 5.26
CA ASP A 131 -9.70 11.49 5.89
C ASP A 131 -8.84 12.06 7.02
N GLU A 132 -7.91 11.27 7.56
CA GLU A 132 -6.94 11.68 8.56
C GLU A 132 -5.61 12.14 7.96
N GLY A 133 -5.48 12.21 6.64
CA GLY A 133 -4.26 12.65 5.96
C GLY A 133 -3.11 11.63 5.98
N ARG A 134 -3.39 10.34 6.11
CA ARG A 134 -2.43 9.25 5.97
C ARG A 134 -2.39 8.74 4.54
N LEU A 135 -1.19 8.49 4.06
CA LEU A 135 -0.95 7.84 2.78
C LEU A 135 -1.23 6.34 2.87
N LEU A 136 -2.19 5.89 2.09
CA LEU A 136 -2.42 4.50 1.76
C LEU A 136 -1.87 4.30 0.34
N ARG A 137 -0.75 3.60 0.21
CA ARG A 137 -0.30 3.16 -1.12
C ARG A 137 -1.23 2.05 -1.57
N SER A 138 -2.17 2.41 -2.45
CA SER A 138 -2.87 1.43 -3.26
C SER A 138 -1.89 1.00 -4.33
N ASN A 139 -0.87 0.21 -3.96
CA ASN A 139 -0.02 -0.40 -4.97
C ASN A 139 -0.96 -1.33 -5.75
N PRO A 140 -1.34 -1.03 -7.00
CA PRO A 140 -1.92 -2.08 -7.83
C PRO A 140 -0.78 -3.09 -7.89
N ILE A 141 -1.05 -4.34 -7.51
CA ILE A 141 -0.06 -5.37 -7.75
C ILE A 141 0.12 -5.39 -9.26
N ASP A 142 1.23 -4.82 -9.71
CA ASP A 142 1.65 -4.92 -11.10
C ASP A 142 2.13 -6.36 -11.28
N LEU A 143 1.16 -7.22 -11.54
CA LEU A 143 1.38 -8.62 -11.92
C LEU A 143 2.27 -8.71 -13.17
N GLY A 144 2.39 -7.62 -13.95
CA GLY A 144 3.26 -7.49 -15.11
C GLY A 144 4.75 -7.26 -14.80
N THR A 145 5.12 -6.72 -13.62
CA THR A 145 6.53 -6.46 -13.27
C THR A 145 7.04 -7.19 -12.03
N GLY A 146 6.15 -7.66 -11.14
CA GLY A 146 6.54 -8.22 -9.84
C GLY A 146 5.97 -9.59 -9.46
N GLY A 147 4.88 -10.05 -10.10
CA GLY A 147 4.28 -11.39 -9.93
C GLY A 147 4.37 -11.98 -8.51
N ARG A 148 4.91 -13.21 -8.40
CA ARG A 148 5.11 -13.95 -7.15
C ARG A 148 6.05 -13.25 -6.14
N PRO A 149 7.21 -12.69 -6.53
CA PRO A 149 8.08 -11.93 -5.62
C PRO A 149 7.41 -10.75 -4.91
N ALA A 150 6.53 -10.00 -5.60
CA ALA A 150 5.80 -8.89 -5.00
C ALA A 150 4.81 -9.36 -3.92
N LEU A 151 4.17 -10.52 -4.14
CA LEU A 151 3.31 -11.16 -3.14
C LEU A 151 4.10 -11.65 -1.92
N ASP A 152 5.31 -12.21 -2.13
CA ASP A 152 6.18 -12.61 -1.02
C ASP A 152 6.60 -11.43 -0.15
N GLU A 153 6.92 -10.28 -0.78
CA GLU A 153 7.26 -9.06 -0.05
C GLU A 153 6.06 -8.55 0.77
N GLN A 154 4.85 -8.54 0.20
CA GLN A 154 3.64 -8.17 0.94
C GLN A 154 3.34 -9.12 2.10
N LEU A 155 3.48 -10.44 1.88
CA LEU A 155 3.32 -11.45 2.91
C LEU A 155 4.33 -11.23 4.05
N SER A 156 5.57 -10.90 3.73
CA SER A 156 6.60 -10.57 4.71
C SER A 156 6.26 -9.31 5.51
N ARG A 157 5.76 -8.26 4.87
CA ARG A 157 5.36 -7.00 5.54
C ARG A 157 4.19 -7.19 6.49
N LEU A 158 3.14 -7.90 6.07
CA LEU A 158 1.98 -8.23 6.92
C LEU A 158 2.37 -9.07 8.15
N ARG A 159 3.41 -9.90 8.04
CA ARG A 159 3.97 -10.66 9.17
C ARG A 159 4.74 -9.80 10.16
N HIS A 160 5.50 -8.82 9.67
CA HIS A 160 6.53 -8.17 10.48
C HIS A 160 6.10 -6.87 11.15
N ASN A 161 5.30 -5.98 10.54
CA ASN A 161 5.10 -4.64 11.11
C ASN A 161 3.89 -3.85 10.58
N VAL A 162 2.76 -3.81 11.31
CA VAL A 162 1.84 -2.65 11.28
C VAL A 162 1.08 -2.55 12.61
N GLU A 163 0.91 -1.33 13.11
CA GLU A 163 0.26 -1.02 14.39
C GLU A 163 -1.25 -0.72 14.25
N ASP A 164 -1.73 -0.36 13.05
CA ASP A 164 -3.12 0.05 12.79
C ASP A 164 -3.98 -1.07 12.18
N SER A 165 -4.99 -1.53 12.93
CA SER A 165 -5.92 -2.60 12.53
C SER A 165 -6.67 -2.32 11.23
N SER A 166 -6.98 -1.06 10.91
CA SER A 166 -7.75 -0.71 9.71
C SER A 166 -6.92 -0.85 8.43
N VAL A 167 -5.67 -0.40 8.48
CA VAL A 167 -4.66 -0.55 7.40
C VAL A 167 -4.37 -2.02 7.16
N LEU A 168 -4.25 -2.78 8.25
CA LEU A 168 -4.01 -4.21 8.21
C LEU A 168 -5.13 -5.00 7.53
N LEU A 169 -6.39 -4.68 7.82
CA LEU A 169 -7.54 -5.31 7.17
C LEU A 169 -7.59 -4.99 5.67
N GLY A 170 -7.24 -3.76 5.30
CA GLY A 170 -7.10 -3.35 3.89
C GLY A 170 -6.06 -4.21 3.17
N GLY A 171 -4.84 -4.28 3.72
CA GLY A 171 -3.75 -5.07 3.15
C GLY A 171 -4.03 -6.57 3.10
N ALA A 172 -4.73 -7.14 4.10
CA ALA A 172 -5.11 -8.54 4.10
C ALA A 172 -6.04 -8.90 2.93
N LYS A 173 -7.05 -8.06 2.65
CA LYS A 173 -7.92 -8.26 1.49
C LYS A 173 -7.14 -8.11 0.19
N GLU A 174 -6.37 -7.04 0.05
CA GLU A 174 -5.60 -6.78 -1.17
C GLU A 174 -4.64 -7.93 -1.50
N LEU A 175 -3.97 -8.49 -0.49
CA LEU A 175 -3.14 -9.68 -0.63
C LEU A 175 -3.95 -10.87 -1.15
N LEU A 176 -5.07 -11.21 -0.49
CA LEU A 176 -5.90 -12.35 -0.89
C LEU A 176 -6.49 -12.17 -2.29
N GLU A 177 -6.95 -10.97 -2.64
CA GLU A 177 -7.50 -10.65 -3.96
C GLU A 177 -6.43 -10.81 -5.04
N SER A 178 -5.21 -10.35 -4.77
CA SER A 178 -4.11 -10.42 -5.71
C SER A 178 -3.59 -11.85 -5.91
N ILE A 179 -3.58 -12.66 -4.86
CA ILE A 179 -3.28 -14.10 -4.97
C ILE A 179 -4.34 -14.79 -5.84
N CYS A 180 -5.62 -14.51 -5.62
CA CYS A 180 -6.69 -15.08 -6.44
C CYS A 180 -6.53 -14.68 -7.92
N LYS A 181 -6.22 -13.40 -8.18
CA LYS A 181 -5.94 -12.92 -9.54
C LYS A 181 -4.72 -13.60 -10.16
N LEU A 182 -3.62 -13.73 -9.43
CA LEU A 182 -2.42 -14.44 -9.91
C LEU A 182 -2.74 -15.89 -10.31
N VAL A 183 -3.43 -16.63 -9.44
CA VAL A 183 -3.82 -18.03 -9.69
C VAL A 183 -4.65 -18.14 -10.97
N LEU A 184 -5.63 -17.25 -11.14
CA LEU A 184 -6.51 -17.26 -12.31
C LEU A 184 -5.79 -16.77 -13.58
N GLU A 185 -4.94 -15.76 -13.48
CA GLU A 185 -4.19 -15.18 -14.61
C GLU A 185 -3.17 -16.18 -15.16
N GLU A 186 -2.37 -16.84 -14.30
CA GLU A 186 -1.39 -17.84 -14.75
C GLU A 186 -2.04 -19.08 -15.38
N GLN A 187 -3.34 -19.29 -15.13
CA GLN A 187 -4.13 -20.35 -15.75
C GLN A 187 -5.02 -19.86 -16.90
N SER A 188 -4.88 -18.59 -17.33
CA SER A 188 -5.71 -17.97 -18.40
C SER A 188 -7.23 -18.02 -18.13
N MET A 189 -7.60 -17.92 -16.86
CA MET A 189 -8.97 -18.02 -16.34
C MET A 189 -9.43 -16.76 -15.60
N LEU A 190 -8.67 -15.67 -15.71
CA LEU A 190 -9.05 -14.40 -15.11
C LEU A 190 -10.32 -13.86 -15.80
N PRO A 191 -11.39 -13.51 -15.06
CA PRO A 191 -12.61 -13.01 -15.67
C PRO A 191 -12.39 -11.66 -16.40
N ASP A 192 -12.87 -11.54 -17.63
CA ASP A 192 -12.84 -10.28 -18.41
C ASP A 192 -13.80 -9.20 -17.85
N ARG A 193 -14.67 -9.58 -16.92
CA ARG A 193 -15.62 -8.69 -16.24
C ARG A 193 -15.15 -8.35 -14.83
N ARG A 194 -15.69 -7.27 -14.27
CA ARG A 194 -15.51 -6.93 -12.86
C ARG A 194 -16.14 -8.02 -11.96
N ALA A 195 -15.34 -8.99 -11.55
CA ALA A 195 -15.70 -9.98 -10.55
C ALA A 195 -15.51 -9.39 -9.14
N ASP A 196 -16.40 -9.75 -8.21
CA ASP A 196 -16.20 -9.41 -6.80
C ASP A 196 -15.21 -10.38 -6.14
N PHE A 197 -14.84 -10.09 -4.90
CA PHE A 197 -13.84 -10.87 -4.18
C PHE A 197 -14.28 -12.32 -3.93
N ASP A 198 -15.55 -12.54 -3.56
CA ASP A 198 -16.04 -13.87 -3.23
C ASP A 198 -16.12 -14.75 -4.49
N GLU A 199 -16.43 -14.16 -5.64
CA GLU A 199 -16.34 -14.81 -6.93
C GLU A 199 -14.89 -15.20 -7.28
N LEU A 200 -13.94 -14.25 -7.17
CA LEU A 200 -12.53 -14.52 -7.44
C LEU A 200 -11.98 -15.63 -6.53
N LEU A 201 -12.32 -15.59 -5.24
CA LEU A 201 -11.94 -16.60 -4.26
C LEU A 201 -12.52 -17.97 -4.61
N ALA A 202 -13.80 -18.04 -4.98
CA ALA A 202 -14.44 -19.30 -5.36
C ALA A 202 -13.80 -19.91 -6.61
N LEU A 203 -13.51 -19.10 -7.64
CA LEU A 203 -12.83 -19.56 -8.85
C LEU A 203 -11.41 -20.04 -8.53
N ALA A 204 -10.64 -19.28 -7.75
CA ALA A 204 -9.28 -19.66 -7.37
C ALA A 204 -9.25 -20.98 -6.56
N LEU A 205 -10.14 -21.14 -5.56
CA LEU A 205 -10.24 -22.38 -4.79
C LEU A 205 -10.62 -23.59 -5.65
N ASP A 206 -11.47 -23.39 -6.65
CA ASP A 206 -11.86 -24.44 -7.59
C ASP A 206 -10.67 -24.89 -8.45
N ARG A 207 -9.94 -23.92 -9.01
CA ARG A 207 -8.69 -24.18 -9.75
C ARG A 207 -7.65 -24.91 -8.92
N LEU A 208 -7.51 -24.53 -7.65
CA LEU A 208 -6.55 -25.15 -6.74
C LEU A 208 -7.01 -26.49 -6.17
N GLN A 209 -8.21 -26.97 -6.53
CA GLN A 209 -8.82 -28.19 -5.98
C GLN A 209 -8.96 -28.14 -4.44
N LEU A 210 -9.21 -26.94 -3.90
CA LEU A 210 -9.38 -26.68 -2.47
C LEU A 210 -10.85 -26.47 -2.08
N GLN A 211 -11.80 -26.65 -3.00
CA GLN A 211 -13.21 -26.52 -2.68
C GLN A 211 -13.65 -27.61 -1.69
N PRO A 212 -14.37 -27.26 -0.61
CA PRO A 212 -14.75 -28.23 0.42
C PRO A 212 -15.56 -29.42 -0.11
N HIS A 213 -16.39 -29.20 -1.13
CA HIS A 213 -17.21 -30.26 -1.72
C HIS A 213 -16.41 -31.27 -2.56
N LEU A 214 -15.16 -30.96 -2.93
CA LEU A 214 -14.26 -31.86 -3.66
C LEU A 214 -13.55 -32.86 -2.73
N VAL A 215 -13.62 -32.66 -1.41
CA VAL A 215 -12.96 -33.55 -0.43
C VAL A 215 -13.75 -34.84 -0.29
N ASP A 216 -13.10 -35.97 -0.54
CA ASP A 216 -13.64 -37.29 -0.24
C ASP A 216 -13.80 -37.46 1.27
N VAL A 217 -15.05 -37.62 1.72
CA VAL A 217 -15.38 -37.79 3.15
C VAL A 217 -15.41 -39.25 3.60
N THR A 218 -15.22 -40.19 2.67
CA THR A 218 -15.21 -41.62 2.95
C THR A 218 -13.85 -42.10 3.47
N ILE A 219 -12.77 -41.38 3.15
CA ILE A 219 -11.44 -41.66 3.67
C ILE A 219 -11.28 -41.24 5.13
N PRO A 220 -10.40 -41.91 5.91
CA PRO A 220 -10.06 -41.48 7.27
C PRO A 220 -9.62 -40.01 7.30
N GLY A 221 -10.27 -39.20 8.12
CA GLY A 221 -9.97 -37.76 8.25
C GLY A 221 -10.63 -36.85 7.19
N GLY A 222 -11.31 -37.40 6.18
CA GLY A 222 -11.89 -36.62 5.08
C GLY A 222 -12.91 -35.56 5.53
N LYS A 223 -13.75 -35.88 6.52
CA LYS A 223 -14.70 -34.92 7.11
C LYS A 223 -13.99 -33.74 7.77
N GLN A 224 -12.86 -33.98 8.44
CA GLN A 224 -12.05 -32.97 9.13
C GLN A 224 -11.33 -32.08 8.13
N VAL A 225 -10.71 -32.67 7.09
CA VAL A 225 -10.07 -31.91 6.00
C VAL A 225 -11.08 -31.00 5.30
N ARG A 226 -12.28 -31.52 5.00
CA ARG A 226 -13.37 -30.71 4.44
C ARG A 226 -13.73 -29.51 5.33
N ALA A 227 -13.81 -29.72 6.64
CA ALA A 227 -14.11 -28.65 7.58
C ALA A 227 -13.00 -27.59 7.62
N ILE A 228 -11.72 -28.00 7.51
CA ILE A 228 -10.57 -27.09 7.46
C ILE A 228 -10.62 -26.23 6.19
N TYR A 229 -10.89 -26.82 5.02
CA TYR A 229 -11.02 -26.05 3.77
C TYR A 229 -12.23 -25.12 3.79
N GLN A 230 -13.34 -25.57 4.39
CA GLN A 230 -14.50 -24.70 4.59
C GLN A 230 -14.15 -23.53 5.51
N SER A 231 -13.39 -23.78 6.59
CA SER A 231 -12.91 -22.72 7.48
C SER A 231 -12.03 -21.72 6.73
N ALA A 232 -11.07 -22.17 5.92
CA ALA A 232 -10.19 -21.28 5.16
C ALA A 232 -10.99 -20.38 4.19
N LYS A 233 -11.96 -20.96 3.47
CA LYS A 233 -12.88 -20.20 2.60
C LYS A 233 -13.69 -19.18 3.39
N THR A 234 -14.33 -19.61 4.47
CA THR A 234 -15.12 -18.72 5.33
C THR A 234 -14.26 -17.60 5.91
N THR A 235 -13.06 -17.89 6.41
CA THR A 235 -12.11 -16.90 6.92
C THR A 235 -11.81 -15.80 5.88
N ALA A 236 -11.47 -16.18 4.64
CA ALA A 236 -11.18 -15.21 3.59
C ALA A 236 -12.40 -14.32 3.26
N SER A 237 -13.60 -14.90 3.12
CA SER A 237 -14.83 -14.12 2.90
C SER A 237 -15.18 -13.21 4.09
N THR A 238 -15.10 -13.71 5.33
CA THR A 238 -15.34 -12.89 6.53
C THR A 238 -14.32 -11.76 6.67
N ILE A 239 -13.07 -11.94 6.25
CA ILE A 239 -12.08 -10.85 6.20
C ILE A 239 -12.50 -9.75 5.22
N ASN A 240 -12.99 -10.12 4.03
CA ASN A 240 -13.52 -9.17 3.05
C ASN A 240 -14.73 -8.40 3.62
N GLU A 241 -15.67 -9.10 4.24
CA GLU A 241 -16.81 -8.48 4.94
C GLU A 241 -16.35 -7.55 6.07
N LEU A 242 -15.44 -8.02 6.93
CA LEU A 242 -14.88 -7.24 8.03
C LEU A 242 -14.17 -5.99 7.52
N ARG A 243 -13.42 -6.09 6.42
CA ARG A 243 -12.82 -4.93 5.75
C ARG A 243 -13.89 -4.00 5.18
N ASN A 244 -14.98 -4.50 4.61
CA ASN A 244 -16.05 -3.64 4.12
C ASN A 244 -16.79 -2.93 5.28
N LEU A 245 -16.85 -3.55 6.46
CA LEU A 245 -17.48 -2.99 7.67
C LEU A 245 -16.55 -2.05 8.48
N GLN A 246 -15.26 -2.37 8.57
CA GLN A 246 -14.28 -1.80 9.50
C GLN A 246 -13.00 -1.25 8.82
N GLY A 247 -12.85 -1.45 7.52
CA GLY A 247 -11.77 -0.86 6.72
C GLY A 247 -12.13 0.55 6.26
N THR A 248 -11.13 1.32 5.86
CA THR A 248 -11.22 2.75 5.48
C THR A 248 -11.98 3.01 4.15
N GLY A 249 -12.67 2.00 3.60
CA GLY A 249 -13.22 2.01 2.24
C GLY A 249 -14.47 2.86 1.99
N HIS A 250 -15.08 3.46 3.03
CA HIS A 250 -16.33 4.25 2.88
C HIS A 250 -16.46 5.42 3.87
N GLY A 251 -15.38 6.18 4.13
CA GLY A 251 -15.47 7.46 4.86
C GLY A 251 -16.12 7.36 6.25
N ARG A 252 -15.78 6.32 7.02
CA ARG A 252 -16.33 6.13 8.38
C ARG A 252 -15.45 6.86 9.39
N THR A 253 -16.06 7.77 10.12
CA THR A 253 -15.49 8.61 11.20
C THR A 253 -15.37 7.90 12.56
N LEU A 254 -15.50 6.56 12.59
CA LEU A 254 -15.44 5.78 13.83
C LEU A 254 -14.13 5.00 13.89
N PRO A 255 -13.43 4.96 15.04
CA PRO A 255 -12.27 4.11 15.22
C PRO A 255 -12.65 2.65 14.92
N PRO A 256 -11.72 1.84 14.38
CA PRO A 256 -12.01 0.44 14.09
C PRO A 256 -12.57 -0.23 15.35
N GLY A 257 -13.75 -0.85 15.25
CA GLY A 257 -14.43 -1.51 16.36
C GLY A 257 -13.73 -2.80 16.84
N ILE A 258 -12.50 -3.04 16.37
CA ILE A 258 -11.69 -4.21 16.69
C ILE A 258 -10.43 -3.78 17.44
N SER A 259 -10.06 -4.54 18.47
CA SER A 259 -8.82 -4.30 19.20
C SER A 259 -7.60 -4.53 18.30
N ARG A 260 -6.45 -3.99 18.70
CA ARG A 260 -5.17 -4.25 18.01
C ARG A 260 -4.79 -5.73 18.02
N GLU A 261 -5.13 -6.44 19.10
CA GLU A 261 -4.90 -7.88 19.25
C GLU A 261 -5.77 -8.67 18.26
N THR A 262 -7.04 -8.32 18.14
CA THR A 262 -7.95 -8.93 17.16
C THR A 262 -7.51 -8.62 15.73
N GLY A 263 -7.11 -7.38 15.44
CA GLY A 263 -6.52 -7.01 14.15
C GLY A 263 -5.34 -7.90 13.80
N ARG A 264 -4.35 -8.02 14.71
CA ARG A 264 -3.19 -8.91 14.58
C ARG A 264 -3.57 -10.37 14.32
N TYR A 265 -4.57 -10.89 15.03
CA TYR A 265 -5.06 -12.26 14.82
C TYR A 265 -5.64 -12.45 13.41
N VAL A 266 -6.49 -11.52 12.96
CA VAL A 266 -7.13 -11.60 11.64
C VAL A 266 -6.12 -11.62 10.49
N ILE A 267 -5.02 -10.85 10.58
CA ILE A 267 -3.98 -10.87 9.54
C ILE A 267 -3.21 -12.18 9.52
N ARG A 268 -2.97 -12.79 10.69
CA ARG A 268 -2.33 -14.10 10.76
C ARG A 268 -3.19 -15.16 10.09
N GLU A 269 -4.50 -15.12 10.31
CA GLU A 269 -5.45 -15.98 9.61
C GLU A 269 -5.46 -15.71 8.09
N ALA A 270 -5.45 -14.44 7.66
CA ALA A 270 -5.32 -14.08 6.26
C ALA A 270 -4.02 -14.63 5.64
N THR A 271 -2.92 -14.55 6.38
CA THR A 271 -1.59 -15.04 5.99
C THR A 271 -1.60 -16.56 5.82
N HIS A 272 -2.23 -17.30 6.73
CA HIS A 272 -2.36 -18.75 6.61
C HIS A 272 -3.16 -19.17 5.37
N VAL A 273 -4.26 -18.46 5.07
CA VAL A 273 -5.03 -18.73 3.85
C VAL A 273 -4.20 -18.39 2.62
N ALA A 274 -3.51 -17.25 2.60
CA ALA A 274 -2.63 -16.84 1.51
C ALA A 274 -1.54 -17.90 1.23
N GLU A 275 -0.90 -18.43 2.27
CA GLU A 275 0.09 -19.51 2.14
C GLU A 275 -0.52 -20.79 1.59
N LEU A 276 -1.71 -21.20 2.04
CA LEU A 276 -2.38 -22.38 1.52
C LEU A 276 -2.63 -22.27 0.01
N LEU A 277 -3.11 -21.10 -0.44
CA LEU A 277 -3.36 -20.85 -1.86
C LEU A 277 -2.06 -20.85 -2.68
N LEU A 278 -1.06 -20.06 -2.24
CA LEU A 278 0.21 -19.93 -2.95
C LEU A 278 1.01 -21.23 -2.97
N SER A 279 1.12 -21.94 -1.85
CA SER A 279 1.84 -23.22 -1.80
C SER A 279 1.15 -24.30 -2.65
N THR A 280 -0.17 -24.29 -2.73
CA THR A 280 -0.91 -25.21 -3.61
C THR A 280 -0.72 -24.85 -5.06
N HIS A 281 -0.74 -23.56 -5.39
CA HIS A 281 -0.47 -23.07 -6.73
C HIS A 281 0.95 -23.39 -7.19
N ASP A 282 1.96 -23.10 -6.37
CA ASP A 282 3.36 -23.39 -6.66
C ASP A 282 3.58 -24.89 -6.88
N ARG A 283 2.86 -25.77 -6.15
CA ARG A 283 2.85 -27.22 -6.41
C ARG A 283 2.25 -27.59 -7.75
N GLN A 284 1.10 -27.01 -8.12
CA GLN A 284 0.47 -27.24 -9.42
C GLN A 284 1.35 -26.77 -10.59
N MET A 285 2.09 -25.68 -10.40
CA MET A 285 3.00 -25.11 -11.41
C MET A 285 4.38 -25.77 -11.43
N GLY A 286 4.65 -26.77 -10.58
CA GLY A 286 5.95 -27.45 -10.52
C GLY A 286 7.09 -26.57 -9.96
N ARG A 287 6.77 -25.54 -9.18
CA ARG A 287 7.72 -24.59 -8.58
C ARG A 287 8.17 -25.01 -7.17
N SER A 288 7.55 -26.03 -6.59
CA SER A 288 7.91 -26.58 -5.29
C SER A 288 9.15 -27.47 -5.42
N THR A 289 10.27 -27.03 -4.84
CA THR A 289 11.43 -27.89 -4.53
C THR A 289 11.18 -28.72 -3.29
#